data_AF-A0A818L887-F1
#
_entry.id   AF-A0A818L887-F1
#
_cell.length_a   1.000
_cell.length_b   1.000
_cell.length_c   1.000
_cell.angle_alpha   90.00
_cell.angle_beta   90.00
_cell.angle_gamma   90.00
#
_symmetry.space_group_name_H-M   'P 1'
#
loop_
_entity.id
_entity.type
_entity.pdbx_description
1 polymer ?
#
loop_
_entity_poly.entity_id
_entity_poly.type
_entity_poly.pdbx_seq_one_letter_code
_entity_poly.pdbx_strand_id
1 'polypeptide(L)'
;MGTWTKHNKEREKKLTKHIRITMSLIYHLAPASRWYSWPDELPYLPAEYDREGFIHCTSGDELMIKVANQYYRNVPGDYLLLVIDMTKLKNPPSPIKWEESSVFRLPFPHIYGPIDRQAIVEVRTIQRSDDGTFVGWTKSD
;
A
#
# COMPACT_ATOMS: atom_id res chain seq x y z
N MET A 1 23.56 28.28 27.15
CA MET A 1 23.62 26.89 26.66
C MET A 1 22.41 26.16 27.21
N GLY A 2 21.32 26.10 26.44
CA GLY A 2 20.00 25.68 26.91
C GLY A 2 19.92 24.19 27.20
N THR A 3 19.26 23.83 28.29
CA THR A 3 19.07 22.46 28.77
C THR A 3 18.27 21.64 27.77
N TRP A 4 18.96 20.78 27.02
CA TRP A 4 18.37 19.81 26.11
C TRP A 4 17.88 18.61 26.93
N THR A 5 16.58 18.60 27.28
CA THR A 5 16.00 17.63 28.22
C THR A 5 15.63 16.30 27.54
N LYS A 6 15.43 15.25 28.35
CA LYS A 6 15.03 13.90 27.91
C LYS A 6 13.80 13.89 26.97
N HIS A 7 12.85 14.82 27.16
CA HIS A 7 11.66 14.97 26.33
C HIS A 7 11.98 15.28 24.85
N ASN A 8 13.08 16.00 24.57
CA ASN A 8 13.44 16.35 23.19
C ASN A 8 14.01 15.14 22.42
N LYS A 9 14.78 14.28 23.10
CA LYS A 9 15.30 13.02 22.55
C LYS A 9 14.20 12.05 22.14
N GLU A 10 13.12 11.96 22.92
CA GLU A 10 11.99 11.06 22.63
C GLU A 10 11.18 11.54 21.43
N ARG A 11 10.95 12.85 21.32
CA ARG A 11 10.27 13.45 20.16
C ARG A 11 11.04 13.23 18.86
N GLU A 12 12.36 13.44 18.87
CA GLU A 12 13.19 13.17 17.69
C GLU A 12 13.21 11.69 17.30
N LYS A 13 13.34 10.78 18.28
CA LYS A 13 13.24 9.34 18.01
C LYS A 13 11.90 8.95 17.41
N LYS A 14 10.80 9.52 17.93
CA LYS A 14 9.44 9.29 17.41
C LYS A 14 9.30 9.84 15.99
N LEU A 15 9.80 11.04 15.72
CA LEU A 15 9.77 11.68 14.41
C LEU A 15 10.59 10.90 13.38
N THR A 16 11.84 10.54 13.70
CA THR A 16 12.71 9.75 12.83
C THR A 16 12.14 8.35 12.58
N LYS A 17 11.58 7.69 13.61
CA LYS A 17 10.89 6.40 13.42
C LYS A 17 9.68 6.55 12.51
N HIS A 18 8.86 7.58 12.69
CA HIS A 18 7.69 7.82 11.87
C HIS A 18 8.06 8.13 10.42
N ILE A 19 9.05 9.00 10.18
CA ILE A 19 9.59 9.29 8.85
C ILE A 19 10.13 8.03 8.19
N ARG A 20 10.88 7.19 8.93
CA ARG A 20 11.40 5.93 8.39
C ARG A 20 10.30 4.95 8.04
N ILE A 21 9.24 4.88 8.85
CA ILE A 21 8.05 4.07 8.55
C ILE A 21 7.39 4.61 7.28
N THR A 22 7.07 5.91 7.22
CA THR A 22 6.39 6.49 6.06
C THR A 22 7.20 6.37 4.77
N MET A 23 8.54 6.45 4.85
CA MET A 23 9.44 6.23 3.71
C MET A 23 9.57 4.74 3.31
N SER A 24 9.10 3.81 4.14
CA SER A 24 9.06 2.38 3.81
C SER A 24 7.66 1.87 3.44
N LEU A 25 6.67 2.75 3.33
CA LEU A 25 5.31 2.35 2.95
C LEU A 25 5.12 2.38 1.43
N ILE A 26 4.48 1.34 0.92
CA ILE A 26 3.90 1.27 -0.42
C ILE A 26 2.45 0.83 -0.32
N TYR A 27 1.67 1.10 -1.36
CA TYR A 27 0.22 0.94 -1.30
C TYR A 27 -0.26 0.04 -2.43
N HIS A 28 -1.13 -0.91 -2.12
CA HIS A 28 -1.76 -1.79 -3.10
C HIS A 28 -3.28 -1.62 -3.06
N LEU A 29 -3.90 -1.52 -4.23
CA LEU A 29 -5.36 -1.48 -4.37
C LEU A 29 -5.88 -2.90 -4.60
N ALA A 30 -6.63 -3.43 -3.66
CA ALA A 30 -7.19 -4.77 -3.71
C ALA A 30 -8.71 -4.71 -3.87
N PRO A 31 -9.34 -5.52 -4.74
CA PRO A 31 -10.78 -5.76 -4.66
C PRO A 31 -11.14 -6.30 -3.28
N ALA A 32 -12.12 -5.69 -2.61
CA ALA A 32 -12.53 -6.09 -1.26
C ALA A 32 -12.98 -7.56 -1.21
N SER A 33 -13.69 -8.01 -2.24
CA SER A 33 -14.10 -9.40 -2.42
C SER A 33 -12.91 -10.37 -2.44
N ARG A 34 -11.81 -10.00 -3.11
CA ARG A 34 -10.58 -10.80 -3.14
C ARG A 34 -9.92 -10.84 -1.78
N TRP A 35 -9.82 -9.69 -1.10
CA TRP A 35 -9.24 -9.63 0.24
C TRP A 35 -9.99 -10.52 1.25
N TYR A 36 -11.32 -10.40 1.31
CA TYR A 36 -12.13 -11.14 2.29
C TYR A 36 -12.30 -12.63 1.96
N SER A 37 -12.15 -13.04 0.70
CA SER A 37 -12.18 -14.46 0.32
C SER A 37 -10.82 -15.14 0.41
N TRP A 38 -9.73 -14.38 0.56
CA TRP A 38 -8.39 -14.94 0.66
C TRP A 38 -8.13 -15.47 2.08
N PRO A 39 -7.58 -16.69 2.24
CA PRO A 39 -7.30 -17.23 3.57
C PRO A 39 -6.39 -16.32 4.40
N ASP A 40 -6.75 -16.10 5.66
CA ASP A 40 -6.04 -15.18 6.56
C ASP A 40 -4.67 -15.72 6.99
N GLU A 41 -4.52 -17.05 6.99
CA GLU A 41 -3.27 -17.74 7.32
C GLU A 41 -2.26 -17.71 6.18
N LEU A 42 -2.68 -17.30 4.97
CA LEU A 42 -1.83 -17.27 3.79
C LEU A 42 -1.35 -15.84 3.46
N PRO A 43 -0.10 -15.70 3.00
CA PRO A 43 0.37 -14.49 2.34
C PRO A 43 -0.59 -14.08 1.21
N TYR A 44 -0.88 -12.79 1.09
CA TYR A 44 -1.87 -12.29 0.14
C TYR A 44 -1.32 -12.24 -1.29
N LEU A 45 -2.14 -12.66 -2.26
CA LEU A 45 -1.89 -12.50 -3.69
C LEU A 45 -3.12 -11.93 -4.40
N PRO A 46 -2.98 -10.89 -5.24
CA PRO A 46 -4.05 -10.47 -6.14
C PRO A 46 -4.30 -11.53 -7.22
N ALA A 47 -5.48 -11.52 -7.83
CA ALA A 47 -5.85 -12.51 -8.85
C ALA A 47 -4.99 -12.40 -10.12
N GLU A 48 -4.49 -11.20 -10.40
CA GLU A 48 -3.70 -10.86 -11.57
C GLU A 48 -2.26 -11.38 -11.48
N TYR A 49 -1.79 -11.75 -10.28
CA TYR A 49 -0.42 -12.17 -10.05
C TYR A 49 -0.01 -13.37 -10.89
N ASP A 50 -0.88 -14.36 -11.06
CA ASP A 50 -0.58 -15.58 -11.84
C ASP A 50 -0.30 -15.27 -13.32
N ARG A 51 -0.85 -14.16 -13.83
CA ARG A 51 -0.66 -13.70 -15.21
C ARG A 51 0.53 -12.73 -15.33
N GLU A 52 0.70 -11.83 -14.37
CA GLU A 52 1.64 -10.71 -14.47
C GLU A 52 2.99 -10.99 -13.80
N GLY A 53 3.02 -11.85 -12.78
CA GLY A 53 4.22 -12.24 -12.05
C GLY A 53 4.70 -11.22 -11.01
N PHE A 54 3.94 -10.15 -10.78
CA PHE A 54 4.22 -9.15 -9.76
C PHE A 54 2.95 -8.42 -9.30
N ILE A 55 3.04 -7.73 -8.16
CA ILE A 55 1.94 -6.96 -7.57
C ILE A 55 2.21 -5.47 -7.76
N HIS A 56 1.28 -4.78 -8.41
CA HIS A 56 1.32 -3.33 -8.58
C HIS A 56 1.09 -2.60 -7.26
N CYS A 57 2.04 -1.72 -6.91
CA CYS A 57 1.92 -0.81 -5.78
C CYS A 57 2.24 0.64 -6.20
N THR A 58 1.92 1.60 -5.34
CA THR A 58 2.34 3.00 -5.47
C THR A 58 3.21 3.41 -4.29
N SER A 59 4.01 4.47 -4.47
CA SER A 59 4.79 5.09 -3.38
C SER A 59 3.96 5.97 -2.44
N GLY A 60 2.70 6.23 -2.78
CA GLY A 60 1.81 7.11 -2.04
C GLY A 60 0.35 6.78 -2.30
N ASP A 61 -0.48 7.01 -1.30
CA ASP A 61 -1.93 6.82 -1.36
C ASP A 61 -2.62 7.81 -2.31
N GLU A 62 -2.20 9.08 -2.34
CA GLU A 62 -2.69 10.06 -3.32
C GLU A 62 -2.41 9.62 -4.78
N LEU A 63 -1.22 9.05 -5.01
CA LEU A 63 -0.87 8.47 -6.30
C LEU A 63 -1.74 7.25 -6.61
N MET A 64 -2.09 6.44 -5.60
CA MET A 64 -3.00 5.33 -5.79
C MET A 64 -4.39 5.79 -6.24
N ILE A 65 -4.92 6.90 -5.70
CA ILE A 65 -6.21 7.44 -6.17
C ILE A 65 -6.16 7.82 -7.66
N LYS A 66 -5.03 8.36 -8.14
CA LYS A 66 -4.83 8.66 -9.56
C LYS A 66 -4.80 7.38 -10.41
N VAL A 67 -4.08 6.35 -9.96
CA VAL A 67 -4.04 5.02 -10.62
C VAL A 67 -5.43 4.38 -10.65
N ALA A 68 -6.15 4.43 -9.53
CA ALA A 68 -7.48 3.86 -9.39
C ALA A 68 -8.46 4.49 -10.39
N ASN A 69 -8.46 5.83 -10.50
CA ASN A 69 -9.28 6.53 -11.48
C ASN A 69 -8.86 6.28 -12.93
N GLN A 70 -7.57 6.03 -13.19
CA GLN A 70 -7.07 5.75 -14.54
C GLN A 70 -7.50 4.36 -15.05
N TYR A 71 -7.47 3.33 -14.21
CA TYR A 71 -7.65 1.94 -14.65
C TYR A 71 -8.92 1.26 -14.13
N TYR A 72 -9.45 1.70 -12.98
CA TYR A 72 -10.49 0.98 -12.25
C TYR A 72 -11.79 1.79 -12.08
N ARG A 73 -11.88 3.03 -12.58
CA ARG A 73 -13.06 3.90 -12.43
C ARG A 73 -14.37 3.22 -12.87
N ASN A 74 -14.32 2.43 -13.94
CA ASN A 74 -15.50 1.76 -14.49
C ASN A 74 -15.58 0.28 -14.07
N VAL A 75 -14.68 -0.19 -13.21
CA VAL A 75 -14.70 -1.55 -12.69
C VAL A 75 -15.62 -1.55 -11.45
N PRO A 76 -16.65 -2.42 -11.41
CA PRO A 76 -17.59 -2.46 -10.30
C PRO A 76 -16.99 -3.11 -9.06
N GLY A 77 -17.61 -2.85 -7.92
CA GLY A 77 -17.25 -3.43 -6.63
C GLY A 77 -16.45 -2.49 -5.73
N ASP A 78 -16.29 -2.95 -4.50
CA ASP A 78 -15.58 -2.24 -3.44
C ASP A 78 -14.10 -2.57 -3.45
N TYR A 79 -13.30 -1.63 -2.97
CA TYR A 79 -11.85 -1.73 -2.94
C TYR A 79 -11.30 -1.40 -1.56
N LEU A 80 -10.15 -1.99 -1.27
CA LEU A 80 -9.35 -1.72 -0.09
C LEU A 80 -7.99 -1.19 -0.52
N LEU A 81 -7.44 -0.29 0.27
CA LEU A 81 -6.06 0.16 0.17
C LEU A 81 -5.24 -0.56 1.24
N LEU A 82 -4.41 -1.49 0.81
CA LEU A 82 -3.46 -2.18 1.68
C LEU A 82 -2.21 -1.32 1.83
N VAL A 83 -1.88 -0.95 3.05
CA VAL A 83 -0.69 -0.19 3.39
C VAL A 83 0.41 -1.16 3.81
N ILE A 84 1.48 -1.22 3.03
CA ILE A 84 2.50 -2.27 3.13
C ILE A 84 3.83 -1.66 3.58
N ASP A 85 4.37 -2.13 4.70
CA ASP A 85 5.72 -1.81 5.16
C ASP A 85 6.74 -2.74 4.49
N MET A 86 7.50 -2.18 3.54
CA MET A 86 8.52 -2.91 2.79
C MET A 86 9.57 -3.59 3.69
N THR A 87 9.81 -3.06 4.90
CA THR A 87 10.81 -3.64 5.82
C THR A 87 10.35 -4.96 6.45
N LYS A 88 9.09 -5.34 6.28
CA LYS A 88 8.47 -6.54 6.85
C LYS A 88 8.18 -7.63 5.82
N LEU A 89 8.46 -7.42 4.53
CA LEU A 89 8.31 -8.43 3.47
C LEU A 89 9.40 -9.50 3.55
N LYS A 90 9.35 -10.33 4.60
CA LYS A 90 10.39 -11.30 4.92
C LYS A 90 9.94 -12.74 4.77
N ASN A 91 8.65 -13.04 4.99
CA ASN A 91 8.17 -14.41 5.07
C ASN A 91 6.85 -14.62 4.29
N PRO A 92 6.92 -15.14 3.04
CA PRO A 92 8.14 -15.42 2.29
C PRO A 92 8.82 -14.11 1.82
N PRO A 93 10.12 -14.16 1.46
CA PRO A 93 10.79 -13.00 0.86
C PRO A 93 10.15 -12.62 -0.47
N SER A 94 9.80 -11.35 -0.61
CA SER A 94 9.19 -10.79 -1.83
C SER A 94 9.97 -9.57 -2.30
N PRO A 95 10.85 -9.72 -3.31
CA PRO A 95 11.66 -8.61 -3.82
C PRO A 95 10.81 -7.46 -4.35
N ILE A 96 11.29 -6.24 -4.16
CA ILE A 96 10.66 -5.04 -4.71
C ILE A 96 11.56 -4.45 -5.79
N LYS A 97 10.99 -4.16 -6.95
CA LYS A 97 11.66 -3.35 -7.98
C LYS A 97 10.86 -2.09 -8.24
N TRP A 98 11.58 -1.02 -8.55
CA TRP A 98 11.01 0.27 -8.91
C TRP A 98 11.15 0.44 -10.41
N GLU A 99 10.02 0.43 -11.13
CA GLU A 99 10.00 0.40 -12.59
C GLU A 99 9.15 1.57 -13.12
N GLU A 100 9.61 2.23 -14.19
CA GLU A 100 8.93 3.41 -14.74
C GLU A 100 7.59 3.03 -15.37
N SER A 101 6.52 3.74 -14.99
CA SER A 101 5.24 3.64 -15.68
C SER A 101 5.26 4.42 -16.99
N SER A 102 4.83 3.81 -18.08
CA SER A 102 4.65 4.48 -19.36
C SER A 102 3.60 5.60 -19.32
N VAL A 103 2.56 5.43 -18.48
CA VAL A 103 1.45 6.39 -18.36
C VAL A 103 1.80 7.54 -17.43
N PHE A 104 2.34 7.25 -16.25
CA PHE A 104 2.62 8.26 -15.23
C PHE A 104 4.03 8.84 -15.29
N ARG A 105 4.94 8.24 -16.08
CA ARG A 105 6.33 8.70 -16.28
C ARG A 105 7.11 8.89 -14.98
N LEU A 106 6.88 7.99 -14.02
CA LEU A 106 7.51 7.95 -12.72
C LEU A 106 7.63 6.48 -12.25
N PRO A 107 8.54 6.15 -11.32
CA PRO A 107 8.76 4.78 -10.87
C PRO A 107 7.67 4.28 -9.91
N PHE A 108 7.19 3.06 -10.16
CA PHE A 108 6.22 2.34 -9.31
C PHE A 108 6.89 1.13 -8.66
N PRO A 109 6.64 0.88 -7.37
CA PRO A 109 7.08 -0.33 -6.72
C PRO A 109 6.25 -1.54 -7.17
N HIS A 110 6.94 -2.59 -7.63
CA HIS A 110 6.37 -3.90 -7.94
C HIS A 110 6.93 -4.94 -6.98
N ILE A 111 6.03 -5.71 -6.35
CA ILE A 111 6.40 -6.81 -5.44
C ILE A 111 6.40 -8.13 -6.24
N TYR A 112 7.54 -8.81 -6.29
CA TYR A 112 7.73 -10.09 -6.99
C TYR A 112 7.58 -11.27 -6.04
N GLY A 113 6.39 -11.40 -5.46
CA GLY A 113 6.07 -12.42 -4.49
C GLY A 113 4.77 -12.06 -3.77
N PRO A 114 4.26 -12.95 -2.92
CA PRO A 114 3.07 -12.65 -2.14
C PRO A 114 3.37 -11.61 -1.05
N ILE A 115 2.33 -10.94 -0.56
CA ILE A 115 2.45 -9.97 0.52
C ILE A 115 2.30 -10.71 1.85
N ASP A 116 3.37 -10.75 2.63
CA ASP A 116 3.32 -11.19 4.03
C ASP A 116 2.25 -10.38 4.78
N ARG A 117 1.29 -11.04 5.43
CA ARG A 117 0.21 -10.37 6.18
C ARG A 117 0.78 -9.45 7.27
N GLN A 118 1.94 -9.76 7.86
CA GLN A 118 2.58 -8.89 8.85
C GLN A 118 3.15 -7.60 8.24
N ALA A 119 3.41 -7.60 6.93
CA ALA A 119 3.82 -6.41 6.19
C ALA A 119 2.64 -5.47 5.92
N ILE A 120 1.40 -5.96 5.96
CA ILE A 120 0.20 -5.14 5.82
C ILE A 120 -0.09 -4.49 7.17
N VAL A 121 0.35 -3.24 7.33
CA VAL A 121 0.30 -2.52 8.61
C VAL A 121 -1.00 -1.75 8.82
N GLU A 122 -1.77 -1.55 7.75
CA GLU A 122 -3.07 -0.90 7.79
C GLU A 122 -3.89 -1.34 6.56
N VAL A 123 -5.20 -1.49 6.74
CA VAL A 123 -6.16 -1.71 5.66
C VAL A 123 -7.16 -0.57 5.71
N ARG A 124 -7.33 0.13 4.59
CA ARG A 124 -8.24 1.28 4.49
C ARG A 124 -9.33 1.00 3.47
N THR A 125 -10.56 1.42 3.76
CA THR A 125 -11.68 1.29 2.83
C THR A 125 -11.63 2.44 1.83
N ILE A 126 -11.63 2.12 0.54
CA ILE A 126 -11.66 3.13 -0.52
C ILE A 126 -13.06 3.69 -0.67
N GLN A 127 -13.15 5.01 -0.84
CA GLN A 127 -14.39 5.74 -1.06
C GLN A 127 -14.55 6.07 -2.54
N ARG A 128 -15.76 5.87 -3.07
CA ARG A 128 -16.14 6.21 -4.44
C ARG A 128 -17.36 7.12 -4.43
N SER A 129 -17.42 8.06 -5.38
CA SER A 129 -18.64 8.81 -5.68
C SER A 129 -19.58 7.99 -6.56
N ASP A 130 -20.81 8.48 -6.72
CA ASP A 130 -21.88 7.83 -7.49
C ASP A 130 -21.51 7.56 -8.96
N ASP A 131 -20.58 8.34 -9.52
CA ASP A 131 -20.07 8.17 -10.89
C ASP A 131 -18.88 7.20 -10.98
N GLY A 132 -18.57 6.50 -9.89
CA GLY A 132 -17.48 5.53 -9.79
C GLY A 132 -16.09 6.14 -9.57
N THR A 133 -15.97 7.47 -9.51
CA THR A 133 -14.67 8.14 -9.23
C THR A 133 -14.17 7.80 -7.83
N PHE A 134 -12.91 7.43 -7.72
CA PHE A 134 -12.21 7.19 -6.45
C PHE A 134 -11.88 8.54 -5.83
N VAL A 135 -12.40 8.81 -4.62
CA VAL A 135 -12.32 10.13 -3.97
C VAL A 135 -11.46 10.15 -2.70
N GLY A 136 -11.08 8.98 -2.18
CA GLY A 136 -10.24 8.88 -1.00
C GLY A 136 -10.38 7.54 -0.30
N TRP A 137 -10.11 7.53 1.00
CA TRP A 137 -10.22 6.35 1.84
C TRP A 137 -10.55 6.72 3.28
N THR A 138 -11.11 5.76 4.02
CA THR A 138 -11.30 5.80 5.47
C THR A 138 -10.52 4.66 6.10
N LYS A 139 -10.17 4.76 7.39
CA LYS A 139 -9.67 3.57 8.09
C LYS A 139 -10.77 2.50 8.07
N SER A 140 -10.39 1.25 7.82
CA SER A 140 -11.33 0.15 8.01
C SER A 140 -11.54 -0.05 9.51
N ASP A 141 -12.77 -0.30 9.92
CA ASP A 141 -13.14 -0.59 11.30
C ASP A 141 -12.53 -1.92 11.80
#